data_AF-A0A6G3WW76-F1
#
_entry.id   AF-A0A6G3WW76-F1
#
_cell.length_a   1.000
_cell.length_b   1.000
_cell.length_c   1.000
_cell.angle_alpha   90.00
_cell.angle_beta   90.00
_cell.angle_gamma   90.00
#
_symmetry.space_group_name_H-M   'P 1'
#
loop_
_entity.id
_entity.type
_entity.pdbx_description
1 polymer ?
#
loop_
_entity_poly.entity_id
_entity_poly.type
_entity_poly.pdbx_seq_one_letter_code
_entity_poly.pdbx_strand_id
1 'polypeptide(L)'
;MVGHLYDGPDDPRRDGGFTIFYMGINMGAFAAPLVIGTIGENVNWHLGFALAALGMGIGVLQFLLGTRHLNERSLVVPKPLSKDERSATLRKSMIWLGVAAVFYIGTVVTGVYTLNWLLVPITLAGLVIPVAVLVRIKRDKELSATEQSKMSGYIWFF
;
A
#
# COMPACT_ATOMS: atom_id res chain seq x y z
N MET A 1 -3.82 13.71 -2.77
CA MET A 1 -3.32 12.82 -3.85
C MET A 1 -2.52 13.66 -4.84
N VAL A 2 -1.59 13.08 -5.60
CA VAL A 2 -0.73 13.82 -6.57
C VAL A 2 -1.54 14.69 -7.55
N GLY A 3 -2.76 14.27 -7.90
CA GLY A 3 -3.66 15.06 -8.74
C GLY A 3 -4.13 16.41 -8.14
N HIS A 4 -3.98 16.63 -6.83
CA HIS A 4 -4.29 17.92 -6.19
C HIS A 4 -3.17 18.97 -6.34
N LEU A 5 -2.04 18.59 -6.97
CA LEU A 5 -0.95 19.50 -7.31
C LEU A 5 -1.23 20.33 -8.57
N TYR A 6 -2.28 20.00 -9.30
CA TYR A 6 -2.67 20.64 -10.56
C TYR A 6 -4.02 21.33 -10.41
N ASP A 7 -4.24 22.37 -11.22
CA ASP A 7 -5.40 23.27 -11.08
C ASP A 7 -6.73 22.65 -11.55
N GLY A 8 -6.74 21.38 -11.97
CA GLY A 8 -7.94 20.63 -12.34
C GLY A 8 -7.67 19.37 -13.16
N PRO A 9 -8.73 18.69 -13.65
CA PRO A 9 -8.63 17.60 -14.62
C PRO A 9 -8.04 18.03 -15.95
N ASP A 10 -8.26 19.28 -16.36
CA ASP A 10 -7.90 19.79 -17.69
C ASP A 10 -6.51 20.45 -17.73
N ASP A 11 -5.74 20.42 -16.64
CA ASP A 11 -4.37 20.96 -16.63
C ASP A 11 -3.45 20.03 -17.46
N PRO A 12 -2.87 20.50 -18.58
CA PRO A 12 -2.04 19.68 -19.45
C PRO A 12 -0.76 19.15 -18.78
N ARG A 13 -0.34 19.75 -17.66
CA ARG A 13 0.83 19.29 -16.88
C ARG A 13 0.52 18.08 -16.01
N ARG A 14 -0.76 17.81 -15.76
CA ARG A 14 -1.22 16.72 -14.88
C ARG A 14 -0.79 15.35 -15.42
N ASP A 15 -1.03 15.10 -16.69
CA ASP A 15 -0.72 13.80 -17.32
C ASP A 15 0.78 13.57 -17.45
N GLY A 16 1.54 14.62 -17.81
CA GLY A 16 3.00 14.58 -17.80
C GLY A 16 3.58 14.35 -16.40
N GLY A 17 2.98 14.98 -15.39
CA GLY A 17 3.32 14.77 -13.98
C GLY A 17 3.11 13.35 -13.50
N PHE A 18 1.95 12.75 -13.82
CA PHE A 18 1.69 11.34 -13.55
C PHE A 18 2.68 10.42 -14.26
N THR A 19 3.06 10.75 -15.51
CA THR A 19 4.06 9.98 -16.26
C THR A 19 5.41 9.98 -15.57
N ILE A 20 5.91 11.15 -15.15
CA ILE A 20 7.18 11.26 -14.40
C ILE A 20 7.10 10.51 -13.07
N PHE A 21 5.98 10.64 -12.35
CA PHE A 21 5.75 9.92 -11.10
C PHE A 21 5.82 8.39 -11.31
N TYR A 22 5.15 7.86 -12.34
CA TYR A 22 5.20 6.43 -12.67
C TYR A 22 6.59 5.97 -13.13
N MET A 23 7.30 6.77 -13.92
CA MET A 23 8.68 6.46 -14.31
C MET A 23 9.60 6.37 -13.08
N GLY A 24 9.42 7.24 -12.09
CA GLY A 24 10.14 7.18 -10.82
C GLY A 24 9.88 5.87 -10.05
N ILE A 25 8.62 5.43 -9.98
CA ILE A 25 8.25 4.16 -9.33
C ILE A 25 8.91 2.98 -10.04
N ASN A 26 8.79 2.89 -11.37
CA ASN A 26 9.36 1.78 -12.14
C ASN A 26 10.88 1.74 -12.04
N MET A 27 11.54 2.90 -12.11
CA MET A 27 12.99 3.00 -11.95
C MET A 27 13.45 2.55 -10.55
N GLY A 28 12.72 2.95 -9.50
CA GLY A 28 12.99 2.49 -8.14
C GLY A 28 12.78 0.98 -7.97
N ALA A 29 11.68 0.44 -8.51
CA ALA A 29 11.37 -0.99 -8.47
C ALA A 29 12.40 -1.83 -9.25
N PHE A 30 12.99 -1.28 -10.31
CA PHE A 30 14.06 -1.91 -11.06
C PHE A 30 15.42 -1.86 -10.32
N ALA A 31 15.79 -0.69 -9.77
CA ALA A 31 17.08 -0.51 -9.12
C ALA A 31 17.17 -1.17 -7.74
N ALA A 32 16.07 -1.22 -6.99
CA ALA A 32 16.07 -1.71 -5.61
C ALA A 32 16.53 -3.18 -5.48
N PRO A 33 16.01 -4.15 -6.27
CA PRO A 33 16.49 -5.53 -6.22
C PRO A 33 17.96 -5.66 -6.64
N LEU A 34 18.42 -4.86 -7.61
CA LEU A 34 19.80 -4.91 -8.08
C LEU A 34 20.77 -4.44 -7.00
N VAL A 35 20.44 -3.40 -6.24
CA VAL A 35 21.32 -2.89 -5.17
C VAL A 35 21.18 -3.74 -3.91
N ILE A 36 19.95 -3.90 -3.41
CA ILE A 36 19.69 -4.57 -2.13
C ILE A 36 19.94 -6.08 -2.24
N GLY A 37 19.52 -6.70 -3.34
CA GLY A 37 19.73 -8.13 -3.58
C GLY A 37 21.21 -8.46 -3.70
N THR A 38 21.96 -7.72 -4.52
CA THR A 38 23.41 -7.93 -4.68
C THR A 38 24.16 -7.80 -3.35
N ILE A 39 23.83 -6.80 -2.53
CA ILE A 39 24.49 -6.60 -1.22
C ILE A 39 24.03 -7.64 -0.20
N GLY A 40 22.75 -8.04 -0.24
CA GLY A 40 22.20 -9.10 0.59
C GLY A 40 22.88 -10.45 0.33
N GLU A 41 23.05 -10.81 -0.94
CA GLU A 41 23.65 -12.09 -1.35
C GLU A 41 25.17 -12.12 -1.21
N ASN A 42 25.88 -11.07 -1.65
CA ASN A 42 27.35 -11.10 -1.70
C ASN A 42 28.03 -10.63 -0.40
N VAL A 43 27.32 -9.89 0.45
CA VAL A 43 27.92 -9.30 1.66
C VAL A 43 27.17 -9.73 2.92
N ASN A 44 25.94 -9.24 3.11
CA ASN A 44 25.14 -9.54 4.29
C ASN A 44 23.69 -9.07 4.14
N TRP A 45 22.73 -9.92 4.48
CA TRP A 45 21.30 -9.59 4.47
C TRP A 45 20.91 -8.44 5.39
N HIS A 46 21.51 -8.30 6.57
CA HIS A 46 21.26 -7.17 7.45
C HIS A 46 21.71 -5.84 6.83
N LEU A 47 22.82 -5.83 6.09
CA LEU A 47 23.27 -4.64 5.37
C LEU A 47 22.32 -4.31 4.21
N GLY A 48 21.84 -5.32 3.47
CA GLY A 48 20.80 -5.14 2.46
C GLY A 48 19.53 -4.50 3.04
N PHE A 49 19.03 -5.01 4.17
CA PHE A 49 17.87 -4.42 4.84
C PHE A 49 18.15 -3.03 5.42
N ALA A 50 19.36 -2.78 5.92
CA ALA A 50 19.75 -1.45 6.39
C ALA A 50 19.73 -0.42 5.24
N LEU A 51 20.16 -0.81 4.03
CA LEU A 51 20.08 0.04 2.84
C LEU A 51 18.63 0.32 2.42
N ALA A 52 17.74 -0.67 2.52
CA ALA A 52 16.32 -0.46 2.28
C ALA A 52 15.73 0.58 3.26
N ALA A 53 16.06 0.45 4.55
CA ALA A 53 15.65 1.40 5.58
C ALA A 53 16.21 2.81 5.33
N LEU A 54 17.47 2.90 4.90
CA LEU A 54 18.10 4.17 4.52
C LEU A 54 17.39 4.82 3.32
N GLY A 55 17.05 4.04 2.29
CA GLY A 55 16.30 4.51 1.13
C GLY A 55 14.94 5.10 1.52
N MET A 56 14.20 4.42 2.40
CA MET A 56 12.95 4.95 2.95
C MET A 56 13.19 6.24 3.74
N GLY A 57 14.24 6.30 4.57
CA GLY A 57 14.61 7.49 5.34
C GLY A 57 14.88 8.70 4.46
N ILE A 58 15.65 8.54 3.38
CA ILE A 58 15.91 9.59 2.40
C ILE A 58 14.62 10.02 1.69
N GLY A 59 13.75 9.07 1.33
CA GLY A 59 12.45 9.36 0.74
C GLY A 59 11.55 10.21 1.64
N VAL A 60 11.47 9.86 2.93
CA VAL A 60 10.74 10.66 3.93
C VAL A 60 11.36 12.04 4.08
N LEU A 61 12.69 12.13 4.19
CA LEU A 61 13.37 13.42 4.32
C LEU A 61 13.07 14.33 3.12
N GLN A 62 13.17 13.80 1.89
CA GLN A 62 12.83 14.54 0.68
C GLN A 62 11.37 14.99 0.67
N PHE A 63 10.45 14.12 1.10
CA PHE A 63 9.04 14.46 1.23
C PHE A 63 8.81 15.59 2.24
N LEU A 64 9.44 15.54 3.42
CA LEU A 64 9.31 16.57 4.44
C LEU A 64 9.86 17.92 3.97
N LEU A 65 11.00 17.93 3.29
CA LEU A 65 11.56 19.15 2.67
C LEU A 65 10.64 19.69 1.56
N GLY A 66 10.07 18.80 0.76
CA GLY A 66 9.14 19.13 -0.31
C GLY A 66 7.76 19.59 0.16
N THR A 67 7.34 19.21 1.37
CA THR A 67 6.00 19.49 1.93
C THR A 67 5.68 20.98 1.95
N ARG A 68 6.69 21.84 2.09
CA ARG A 68 6.55 23.31 2.05
C ARG A 68 6.04 23.85 0.71
N HIS A 69 6.15 23.08 -0.36
CA HIS A 69 5.70 23.45 -1.71
C HIS A 69 4.31 22.89 -2.04
N LEU A 70 3.68 22.16 -1.11
CA LEU A 70 2.37 21.54 -1.33
C LEU A 70 1.26 22.55 -1.03
N ASN A 71 0.24 22.57 -1.89
CA ASN A 71 -0.96 23.39 -1.70
C ASN A 71 -1.75 22.91 -0.46
N GLU A 72 -2.34 23.83 0.30
CA GLU A 72 -3.18 23.52 1.47
C GLU A 72 -4.34 22.57 1.15
N ARG A 73 -4.86 22.59 -0.08
CA ARG A 73 -5.87 21.61 -0.56
C ARG A 73 -5.39 20.15 -0.51
N SER A 74 -4.08 19.91 -0.47
CA SER A 74 -3.51 18.57 -0.32
C SER A 74 -3.58 18.05 1.11
N LEU A 75 -3.83 18.92 2.10
CA LEU A 75 -3.93 18.55 3.52
C LEU A 75 -5.34 18.10 3.93
N VAL A 76 -6.34 18.33 3.07
CA VAL A 76 -7.73 17.99 3.36
C VAL A 76 -8.02 16.53 3.01
N VAL A 77 -8.49 15.76 4.00
CA VAL A 77 -8.92 14.37 3.81
C VAL A 77 -10.30 14.37 3.13
N PRO A 78 -10.47 13.79 1.92
CA PRO A 78 -11.72 13.90 1.16
C PRO A 78 -12.92 13.18 1.79
N LYS A 79 -12.68 12.06 2.47
CA LYS A 79 -13.69 11.28 3.19
C LYS A 79 -13.16 10.92 4.58
N PRO A 80 -13.24 11.83 5.56
CA PRO A 80 -12.86 11.50 6.93
C PRO A 80 -13.85 10.48 7.49
N LEU A 81 -13.33 9.47 8.20
CA LEU A 81 -14.19 8.53 8.93
C LEU A 81 -14.98 9.30 9.99
N SER A 82 -16.29 9.04 10.06
CA SER A 82 -17.09 9.53 11.18
C SER A 82 -16.60 8.94 12.50
N LYS A 83 -16.91 9.60 13.63
CA LYS A 83 -16.51 9.11 14.96
C LYS A 83 -17.05 7.70 15.24
N ASP A 84 -18.26 7.43 14.78
CA ASP A 84 -18.94 6.15 14.95
C ASP A 84 -18.32 5.05 14.08
N GLU A 85 -18.00 5.35 12.81
CA GLU A 85 -17.29 4.42 11.93
C GLU A 85 -15.88 4.13 12.44
N ARG A 86 -15.19 5.14 12.98
CA ARG A 86 -13.86 4.98 13.57
C ARG A 86 -13.91 4.04 14.77
N SER A 87 -14.85 4.25 15.69
CA SER A 87 -15.04 3.40 16.88
C SER A 87 -15.41 1.97 16.49
N ALA A 88 -16.34 1.80 15.54
CA ALA A 88 -16.73 0.50 15.04
C ALA A 88 -15.56 -0.23 14.35
N THR A 89 -14.75 0.48 13.56
CA THR A 89 -13.57 -0.07 12.88
C THR A 89 -12.51 -0.48 13.90
N LEU A 90 -12.19 0.38 14.87
CA LEU A 90 -11.24 0.06 15.94
C LEU A 90 -11.69 -1.15 16.75
N ARG A 91 -12.97 -1.22 17.13
CA ARG A 91 -13.52 -2.35 17.86
C ARG A 91 -13.38 -3.65 17.06
N LYS A 92 -13.76 -3.63 15.78
CA LYS A 92 -13.61 -4.80 14.88
C LYS A 92 -12.15 -5.22 14.75
N SER A 93 -11.24 -4.26 14.52
CA SER A 93 -9.81 -4.53 14.44
C SER A 93 -9.25 -5.13 15.72
N MET A 94 -9.62 -4.61 16.90
CA MET A 94 -9.20 -5.15 18.19
C MET A 94 -9.74 -6.56 18.44
N ILE A 95 -11.00 -6.84 18.05
CA ILE A 95 -11.56 -8.19 18.16
C ILE A 95 -10.76 -9.17 17.29
N TRP A 96 -10.51 -8.82 16.02
CA TRP A 96 -9.75 -9.68 15.12
C TRP A 96 -8.30 -9.87 15.58
N LEU A 97 -7.66 -8.82 16.10
CA LEU A 97 -6.33 -8.93 16.73
C LEU A 97 -6.35 -9.86 17.94
N GLY A 98 -7.36 -9.76 18.80
CA GLY A 98 -7.54 -10.64 19.95
C GLY A 98 -7.75 -12.09 19.54
N VAL A 99 -8.61 -12.35 18.55
CA VAL A 99 -8.82 -13.70 17.99
C VAL A 99 -7.53 -14.27 17.43
N ALA A 100 -6.79 -13.49 16.65
CA ALA A 100 -5.49 -13.91 16.12
C ALA A 100 -4.50 -14.23 17.25
N ALA A 101 -4.42 -13.37 18.28
CA ALA A 101 -3.54 -13.58 19.42
C ALA A 101 -3.88 -14.88 20.17
N VAL A 102 -5.16 -15.12 20.48
CA VAL A 102 -5.61 -16.36 21.16
C VAL A 102 -5.29 -17.58 20.32
N PHE A 103 -5.54 -17.53 19.01
CA PHE A 103 -5.22 -18.62 18.10
C PHE A 103 -3.71 -18.94 18.11
N TYR A 104 -2.86 -17.94 17.93
CA TYR A 104 -1.41 -18.15 17.90
C TYR A 104 -0.85 -18.59 19.26
N ILE A 105 -1.31 -18.02 20.38
CA ILE A 105 -0.94 -18.48 21.72
C ILE A 105 -1.33 -19.96 21.89
N GLY A 106 -2.54 -20.35 21.47
CA GLY A 106 -3.00 -21.74 21.50
C GLY A 106 -2.09 -22.69 20.71
N THR A 107 -1.64 -22.29 19.52
CA THR A 107 -0.70 -23.11 18.73
C THR A 107 0.68 -23.26 19.39
N VAL A 108 1.16 -22.23 20.09
CA VAL A 108 2.44 -22.27 20.81
C VAL A 108 2.34 -23.15 22.05
N VAL A 109 1.29 -23.00 22.84
CA VAL A 109 1.08 -23.77 24.08
C VAL A 109 0.87 -25.26 23.80
N THR A 110 0.22 -25.61 22.70
CA THR A 110 0.02 -27.02 22.30
C THR A 110 1.26 -27.64 21.64
N GLY A 111 2.31 -26.85 21.37
CA GLY A 111 3.53 -27.32 20.70
C GLY A 111 3.36 -27.62 19.21
N VAL A 112 2.20 -27.27 18.62
CA VAL A 112 1.88 -27.50 17.19
C VAL A 112 2.28 -26.31 16.31
N TYR A 113 2.88 -25.27 16.92
CA TYR A 113 3.34 -24.10 16.18
C TYR A 113 4.43 -24.47 15.17
N THR A 114 4.22 -24.04 13.94
CA THR A 114 5.13 -24.21 12.81
C THR A 114 5.16 -22.91 12.03
N LEU A 115 6.24 -22.66 11.28
CA LEU A 115 6.37 -21.47 10.44
C LEU A 115 5.20 -21.32 9.44
N ASN A 116 4.60 -22.44 9.02
CA ASN A 116 3.47 -22.47 8.10
C ASN A 116 2.21 -21.79 8.65
N TRP A 117 2.00 -21.80 9.98
CA TRP A 117 0.88 -21.09 10.60
C TRP A 117 0.98 -19.56 10.45
N LEU A 118 2.17 -19.03 10.17
CA LEU A 118 2.38 -17.63 9.84
C LEU A 118 2.42 -17.42 8.32
N LEU A 119 3.17 -18.26 7.59
CA LEU A 119 3.37 -18.09 6.15
C LEU A 119 2.10 -18.28 5.33
N VAL A 120 1.31 -19.33 5.59
CA VAL A 120 0.12 -19.65 4.77
C VAL A 120 -0.92 -18.52 4.81
N PRO A 121 -1.31 -17.99 5.99
CA PRO A 121 -2.25 -16.86 6.04
C PRO A 121 -1.73 -15.60 5.35
N ILE A 122 -0.43 -15.29 5.48
CA ILE A 122 0.17 -14.12 4.82
C ILE A 122 0.13 -14.28 3.30
N THR A 123 0.50 -15.45 2.79
CA THR A 123 0.44 -15.74 1.35
C THR A 123 -1.00 -15.69 0.83
N LEU A 124 -1.94 -16.28 1.56
CA LEU A 124 -3.37 -16.22 1.21
C LEU A 124 -3.89 -14.78 1.24
N ALA A 125 -3.50 -13.97 2.24
CA ALA A 125 -3.87 -12.57 2.31
C ALA A 125 -3.31 -11.78 1.11
N GLY A 126 -2.06 -12.05 0.73
CA GLY A 126 -1.41 -11.45 -0.45
C GLY A 126 -2.15 -11.73 -1.76
N LEU A 127 -2.83 -12.87 -1.87
CA LEU A 127 -3.62 -13.24 -3.04
C LEU A 127 -5.08 -12.76 -2.94
N VAL A 128 -5.71 -12.91 -1.78
CA VAL A 128 -7.14 -12.63 -1.58
C VAL A 128 -7.42 -11.14 -1.49
N ILE A 129 -6.56 -10.34 -0.84
CA ILE A 129 -6.80 -8.90 -0.66
C ILE A 129 -6.90 -8.17 -2.01
N PRO A 130 -5.96 -8.33 -2.97
CA PRO A 130 -6.09 -7.67 -4.28
C PRO A 130 -7.38 -8.05 -5.01
N VAL A 131 -7.72 -9.34 -5.03
CA VAL A 131 -8.96 -9.83 -5.66
C VAL A 131 -10.20 -9.23 -4.97
N ALA A 132 -10.24 -9.23 -3.64
CA ALA A 132 -11.34 -8.67 -2.87
C ALA A 132 -11.49 -7.16 -3.11
N VAL A 133 -10.39 -6.42 -3.22
CA VAL A 133 -10.39 -4.99 -3.55
C VAL A 133 -10.94 -4.76 -4.95
N LEU A 134 -10.49 -5.51 -5.96
CA LEU A 134 -10.99 -5.40 -7.33
C LEU A 134 -12.49 -5.71 -7.42
N VAL A 135 -12.93 -6.78 -6.74
CA VAL A 135 -14.35 -7.16 -6.66
C VAL A 135 -15.17 -6.07 -5.94
N ARG A 136 -14.62 -5.49 -4.87
CA ARG A 136 -15.28 -4.40 -4.13
C ARG A 136 -15.48 -3.18 -5.01
N ILE A 137 -14.44 -2.73 -5.73
CA ILE A 137 -14.54 -1.54 -6.60
C ILE A 137 -15.53 -1.81 -7.75
N LYS A 138 -15.51 -3.01 -8.37
CA LYS A 138 -16.48 -3.38 -9.40
C LYS A 138 -17.94 -3.39 -8.90
N ARG A 139 -18.14 -3.64 -7.61
CA ARG A 139 -19.46 -3.66 -6.95
C ARG A 139 -19.83 -2.32 -6.30
N ASP A 140 -18.96 -1.32 -6.41
CA ASP A 140 -19.19 -0.01 -5.79
C ASP A 140 -20.27 0.75 -6.57
N LYS A 141 -21.36 1.06 -5.86
CA LYS A 141 -22.52 1.75 -6.42
C LYS A 141 -22.30 3.25 -6.59
N GLU A 142 -21.23 3.79 -6.01
CA GLU A 142 -20.86 5.20 -6.19
C GLU A 142 -20.19 5.48 -7.55
N LEU A 143 -19.73 4.43 -8.25
CA LEU A 143 -19.08 4.55 -9.56
C LEU A 143 -20.08 4.53 -10.70
N SER A 144 -19.84 5.35 -11.73
CA SER A 144 -20.62 5.32 -12.97
C SER A 144 -20.39 4.02 -13.75
N ALA A 145 -21.36 3.63 -14.58
CA ALA A 145 -21.26 2.42 -15.41
C ALA A 145 -20.03 2.44 -16.34
N THR A 146 -19.61 3.62 -16.80
CA THR A 146 -18.41 3.80 -17.62
C THR A 146 -17.12 3.55 -16.82
N GLU A 147 -17.07 3.96 -15.56
CA GLU A 147 -15.91 3.72 -14.67
C GLU A 147 -15.79 2.24 -14.29
N GLN A 148 -16.91 1.57 -14.00
CA GLN A 148 -16.95 0.13 -13.73
C GLN A 148 -16.54 -0.71 -14.96
N SER A 149 -16.86 -0.25 -16.17
CA SER A 149 -16.43 -0.89 -17.41
C SER A 149 -14.92 -0.82 -17.60
N LYS A 150 -14.31 0.36 -17.37
CA LYS A 150 -12.84 0.57 -17.46
C LYS A 150 -12.04 -0.33 -16.51
N MET A 151 -12.62 -0.69 -15.37
CA MET A 151 -12.03 -1.64 -14.44
C MET A 151 -11.86 -3.06 -15.02
N SER A 152 -12.71 -3.49 -15.94
CA SER A 152 -12.59 -4.82 -16.56
C SER A 152 -11.34 -4.91 -17.45
N GLY A 153 -10.90 -3.79 -18.04
CA GLY A 153 -9.61 -3.70 -18.75
C GLY A 153 -8.41 -3.80 -17.81
N TYR A 154 -8.49 -3.25 -16.60
CA TYR A 154 -7.45 -3.38 -15.58
C TYR A 154 -7.30 -4.82 -15.06
N ILE A 155 -8.42 -5.54 -14.85
CA ILE A 155 -8.40 -6.94 -14.40
C ILE A 155 -7.73 -7.86 -15.43
N TRP A 156 -7.80 -7.53 -16.72
CA TRP A 156 -7.14 -8.32 -17.77
C TRP A 156 -5.62 -8.10 -17.82
N PHE A 157 -5.14 -6.95 -17.34
CA PHE A 157 -3.71 -6.58 -17.36
C PHE A 157 -2.90 -7.10 -16.16
N PHE A 158 -3.57 -7.47 -15.07
CA PHE A 158 -2.98 -7.99 -13.83
C PHE A 158 -3.20 -9.50 -13.71
#